data_AF-A0A8S2U5U7-F1
#
_entry.id   AF-A0A8S2U5U7-F1
#
_cell.length_a   1.000
_cell.length_b   1.000
_cell.length_c   1.000
_cell.angle_alpha   90.00
_cell.angle_beta   90.00
_cell.angle_gamma   90.00
#
_symmetry.space_group_name_H-M   'P 1'
#
loop_
_entity.id
_entity.type
_entity.pdbx_description
1 polymer ?
#
loop_
_entity_poly.entity_id
_entity_poly.type
_entity_poly.pdbx_seq_one_letter_code
_entity_poly.pdbx_strand_id
1 'polypeptide(L)'
;PLCKHTNPSSVFYKCSPLKGEKRWWTLEDSEERAGMCGRSAPLYKGYYPVCDPDDPGYSCCSPDGYCGKSEKHCTGLGIDYEKNPDLLVDE
;
A
#
# COMPACT_ATOMS: atom_id res chain seq x y z
N PRO A 1 16.55 -1.34 -3.09
CA PRO A 1 15.25 -0.67 -3.34
C PRO A 1 15.35 0.27 -4.54
N LEU A 2 14.41 0.19 -5.49
CA LEU A 2 14.37 1.02 -6.70
C LEU A 2 14.46 2.52 -6.35
N CYS A 3 13.76 2.96 -5.30
CA CYS A 3 13.79 4.34 -4.81
C CYS A 3 15.13 4.90 -4.31
N LYS A 4 16.15 4.06 -4.09
CA LYS A 4 17.48 4.53 -3.67
C LYS A 4 18.44 4.70 -4.85
N HIS A 5 18.13 4.15 -6.02
CA HIS A 5 19.11 3.97 -7.10
C HIS A 5 18.57 4.22 -8.52
N THR A 6 17.41 4.85 -8.70
CA THR A 6 16.86 5.07 -10.04
C THR A 6 16.63 6.55 -10.36
N ASN A 7 16.99 6.93 -11.59
CA ASN A 7 16.81 8.28 -12.10
C ASN A 7 15.31 8.55 -12.31
N PRO A 8 14.71 9.58 -11.67
CA PRO A 8 13.29 9.92 -11.84
C PRO A 8 12.91 10.29 -13.28
N SER A 9 13.89 10.60 -14.14
CA SER A 9 13.67 10.90 -15.56
C SER A 9 13.56 9.65 -16.45
N SER A 10 13.89 8.46 -15.92
CA SER A 10 13.85 7.19 -16.67
C SER A 10 12.74 6.24 -16.21
N VAL A 11 11.94 6.63 -15.21
CA VAL A 11 10.88 5.77 -14.65
C VAL A 11 9.67 6.64 -14.26
N PHE A 12 8.48 6.30 -14.77
CA PHE A 12 7.21 6.93 -14.39
C PHE A 12 6.67 6.43 -13.03
N TYR A 13 7.55 6.03 -12.13
CA TYR A 13 7.17 5.47 -10.84
C TYR A 13 7.47 6.48 -9.74
N LYS A 14 6.47 6.75 -8.90
CA LYS A 14 6.57 7.68 -7.78
C LYS A 14 6.82 6.89 -6.50
N CYS A 15 7.94 7.18 -5.85
CA CYS A 15 8.32 6.53 -4.61
C CYS A 15 7.35 6.81 -3.46
N SER A 16 7.22 5.83 -2.56
CA SER A 16 6.52 6.00 -1.29
C SER A 16 7.06 7.20 -0.50
N PRO A 17 6.18 8.09 0.01
CA PRO A 17 6.58 9.23 0.83
C PRO A 17 7.01 8.82 2.25
N LEU A 18 6.82 7.57 2.67
CA LEU A 18 7.01 7.11 4.04
C LEU A 18 8.48 7.04 4.53
N LYS A 19 9.45 7.61 3.81
CA LYS A 19 10.89 7.71 4.19
C LYS A 19 11.49 6.44 4.81
N GLY A 20 11.05 5.25 4.38
CA GLY A 20 11.53 3.96 4.87
C GLY A 20 10.67 3.32 5.97
N GLU A 21 9.56 3.93 6.36
CA GLU A 21 8.54 3.30 7.20
C GLU A 21 7.63 2.38 6.37
N LYS A 22 7.35 1.19 6.92
CA LYS A 22 6.37 0.23 6.40
C LYS A 22 5.07 0.39 7.17
N ARG A 23 3.92 0.46 6.49
CA ARG A 23 2.58 0.55 7.09
C ARG A 23 1.60 -0.52 6.60
N TRP A 24 2.09 -1.66 6.13
CA TRP A 24 1.26 -2.76 5.61
C TRP A 24 1.64 -4.09 6.28
N TRP A 25 0.66 -4.98 6.39
CA TRP A 25 0.84 -6.33 6.90
C TRP A 25 1.36 -7.28 5.81
N THR A 26 2.45 -7.99 6.07
CA THR A 26 2.93 -9.10 5.24
C THR A 26 2.65 -10.45 5.91
N LEU A 27 2.77 -11.54 5.16
CA LEU A 27 2.69 -12.90 5.71
C LEU A 27 3.73 -13.14 6.81
N GLU A 28 4.91 -12.53 6.70
CA GLU A 28 5.96 -12.60 7.72
C GLU A 28 5.59 -11.87 9.02
N ASP A 29 4.79 -10.80 8.94
CA ASP A 29 4.30 -10.12 10.14
C ASP A 29 3.19 -10.94 10.83
N SER A 30 2.25 -11.50 10.05
CA SER A 30 1.12 -12.29 10.54
C SER A 30 0.33 -12.91 9.38
N GLU A 31 0.12 -14.23 9.39
CA GLU A 31 -0.74 -14.92 8.41
C GLU A 31 -2.20 -14.45 8.45
N GLU A 32 -2.72 -14.15 9.65
CA GLU A 32 -4.10 -13.70 9.84
C GLU A 32 -4.33 -12.27 9.29
N ARG A 33 -3.31 -11.41 9.40
CA ARG A 33 -3.44 -9.98 9.06
C ARG A 33 -2.87 -9.62 7.70
N ALA A 34 -2.12 -10.52 7.08
CA ALA A 34 -1.48 -10.28 5.79
C ALA A 34 -2.49 -9.77 4.76
N GLY A 35 -2.14 -8.66 4.12
CA GLY A 35 -3.00 -8.02 3.14
C GLY A 35 -4.24 -7.32 3.70
N MET A 36 -4.44 -7.25 5.01
CA MET A 36 -5.50 -6.39 5.57
C MET A 36 -5.08 -4.92 5.49
N CYS A 37 -6.03 -4.05 5.15
CA CYS A 37 -5.83 -2.61 5.00
C CYS A 37 -7.05 -1.80 5.46
N GLY A 38 -6.88 -0.49 5.59
CA GLY A 38 -7.94 0.44 5.96
C GLY A 38 -8.32 0.39 7.45
N ARG A 39 -9.40 1.11 7.79
CA ARG A 39 -9.82 1.33 9.18
C ARG A 39 -10.47 0.13 9.86
N SER A 40 -10.86 -0.89 9.09
CA SER A 40 -11.39 -2.15 9.61
C SER A 40 -10.28 -3.12 10.06
N ALA A 41 -9.04 -2.89 9.63
CA ALA A 41 -7.92 -3.74 9.95
C ALA A 41 -7.25 -3.36 11.30
N PRO A 42 -6.63 -4.32 12.00
CA PRO A 42 -5.79 -4.02 13.16
C PRO A 42 -4.66 -3.05 12.81
N LEU A 43 -4.39 -2.09 13.69
CA LEU A 43 -3.35 -1.09 13.48
C LEU A 43 -1.97 -1.73 13.28
N TYR A 44 -1.26 -1.32 12.22
CA TYR A 44 0.13 -1.69 12.00
C TYR A 44 1.03 -0.66 12.68
N LYS A 45 1.69 -1.04 13.77
CA LYS A 45 2.58 -0.15 14.55
C LYS A 45 1.93 1.18 14.95
N GLY A 46 0.62 1.17 15.22
CA GLY A 46 -0.15 2.35 15.63
C GLY A 46 -0.80 3.14 14.49
N TYR A 47 -0.58 2.76 13.23
CA TYR A 47 -1.19 3.39 12.05
C TYR A 47 -2.27 2.50 11.45
N TYR A 48 -3.23 3.10 10.75
CA TYR A 48 -4.14 2.33 9.90
C TYR A 48 -3.33 1.70 8.77
N PRO A 49 -3.40 0.37 8.58
CA PRO A 49 -2.57 -0.27 7.59
C PRO A 49 -3.02 0.11 6.17
N VAL A 50 -2.06 0.31 5.30
CA VAL A 50 -2.24 0.58 3.88
C VAL A 50 -1.82 -0.65 3.08
N CYS A 51 -1.90 -0.59 1.75
CA CYS A 51 -1.28 -1.60 0.89
C CYS A 51 0.08 -1.13 0.40
N ASP A 52 0.98 -2.07 0.13
CA ASP A 52 2.31 -1.76 -0.39
C ASP A 52 2.19 -1.09 -1.76
N PRO A 53 2.54 0.20 -1.92
CA PRO A 53 2.47 0.89 -3.21
C PRO A 53 3.43 0.29 -4.24
N ASP A 54 4.42 -0.47 -3.80
CA ASP A 54 5.49 -1.04 -4.62
C ASP A 54 5.20 -2.50 -5.01
N ASP A 55 4.12 -3.09 -4.46
CA ASP A 55 3.70 -4.45 -4.80
C ASP A 55 2.81 -4.44 -6.06
N PRO A 56 3.26 -5.03 -7.17
CA PRO A 56 2.51 -5.02 -8.44
C PRO A 56 1.20 -5.82 -8.40
N GLY A 57 1.02 -6.71 -7.42
CA GLY A 57 -0.15 -7.57 -7.26
C GLY A 57 -1.12 -7.13 -6.17
N TYR A 58 -0.69 -6.27 -5.24
CA TYR A 58 -1.44 -5.96 -4.03
C TYR A 58 -1.48 -4.48 -3.66
N SER A 59 -1.21 -3.55 -4.59
CA SER A 59 -1.11 -2.12 -4.29
C SER A 59 -2.43 -1.37 -4.01
N CYS A 60 -3.60 -1.98 -4.20
CA CYS A 60 -4.88 -1.34 -3.95
C CYS A 60 -5.59 -1.90 -2.73
N CYS A 61 -6.16 -1.03 -1.89
CA CYS A 61 -7.01 -1.41 -0.77
C CYS A 61 -8.48 -1.37 -1.17
N SER A 62 -9.15 -2.52 -1.15
CA SER A 62 -10.59 -2.60 -1.44
C SER A 62 -11.43 -2.02 -0.29
N PRO A 63 -12.71 -1.72 -0.56
CA PRO A 63 -13.67 -1.33 0.49
C PRO A 63 -13.88 -2.42 1.55
N ASP A 64 -13.60 -3.68 1.21
CA ASP A 64 -13.70 -4.82 2.13
C ASP A 64 -12.49 -4.89 3.10
N GLY A 65 -11.50 -3.99 2.96
CA GLY A 65 -10.34 -3.91 3.84
C GLY A 65 -9.23 -4.90 3.49
N TYR A 66 -9.10 -5.27 2.21
CA TYR A 66 -8.05 -6.17 1.73
C TYR A 66 -7.29 -5.63 0.53
N CYS A 67 -6.00 -5.94 0.47
CA CYS A 67 -5.10 -5.58 -0.60
C CYS A 67 -5.27 -6.48 -1.82
N GLY A 68 -5.17 -5.89 -3.01
CA GLY A 68 -5.21 -6.60 -4.30
C GLY A 68 -5.04 -5.66 -5.48
N LYS A 69 -5.08 -6.19 -6.71
CA LYS A 69 -4.88 -5.40 -7.95
C LYS A 69 -6.07 -5.43 -8.93
N SER A 70 -7.06 -6.28 -8.70
CA SER A 70 -8.22 -6.34 -9.60
C SER A 70 -9.11 -5.09 -9.47
N GLU A 71 -9.98 -4.87 -10.45
CA GLU A 71 -10.85 -3.69 -10.49
C GLU A 71 -11.65 -3.50 -9.19
N LYS A 72 -12.12 -4.58 -8.56
CA LYS A 72 -12.83 -4.52 -7.27
C LYS A 72 -12.00 -3.93 -6.11
N HIS A 73 -10.67 -3.95 -6.22
CA HIS A 73 -9.78 -3.37 -5.21
C HIS A 73 -9.39 -1.93 -5.55
N CYS A 74 -9.21 -1.61 -6.83
CA CYS A 74 -8.64 -0.32 -7.25
C CYS A 74 -9.67 0.72 -7.71
N THR A 75 -10.94 0.36 -7.85
CA THR A 75 -11.98 1.24 -8.41
C THR A 75 -13.10 1.53 -7.41
N GLY A 76 -13.90 2.55 -7.69
CA GLY A 76 -15.00 2.96 -6.82
C GLY A 76 -14.50 3.54 -5.50
N LEU A 77 -14.79 2.86 -4.40
CA LEU A 77 -14.32 3.23 -3.05
C LEU A 77 -12.94 2.63 -2.71
N GLY A 78 -12.35 1.86 -3.62
CA GLY A 78 -11.00 1.34 -3.45
C GLY A 78 -9.92 2.42 -3.58
N ILE A 79 -8.82 2.25 -2.86
CA ILE A 79 -7.68 3.19 -2.86
C ILE A 79 -6.49 2.53 -3.57
N ASP A 80 -6.03 3.13 -4.67
CA ASP A 80 -4.86 2.70 -5.43
C ASP A 80 -3.60 3.47 -4.95
N TYR A 81 -2.80 2.85 -4.08
CA TYR A 81 -1.59 3.46 -3.51
C TYR A 81 -0.41 3.49 -4.48
N GLU A 82 -0.39 2.65 -5.52
CA GLU A 82 0.63 2.72 -6.58
C GLU A 82 0.48 3.99 -7.40
N LYS A 83 -0.77 4.36 -7.74
CA LYS A 83 -1.05 5.62 -8.46
C LYS A 83 -1.07 6.84 -7.56
N ASN A 84 -1.43 6.66 -6.29
CA ASN A 84 -1.59 7.76 -5.33
C ASN A 84 -0.77 7.52 -4.05
N PRO A 85 0.57 7.41 -4.14
CA PRO A 85 1.40 7.09 -2.97
C PRO A 85 1.39 8.19 -1.91
N ASP A 86 0.98 9.42 -2.23
CA ASP A 86 0.84 10.49 -1.23
C ASP A 86 -0.25 10.17 -0.20
N LEU A 87 -1.25 9.36 -0.53
CA LEU A 87 -2.31 8.96 0.43
C LEU A 87 -1.75 8.14 1.61
N LEU A 88 -0.54 7.60 1.49
CA LEU A 88 0.13 6.85 2.55
C LEU A 88 0.43 7.71 3.80
N VAL A 89 0.49 9.04 3.66
CA VAL A 89 0.69 9.95 4.81
C VAL A 89 -0.61 10.48 5.42
N ASP A 90 -1.75 10.23 4.79
CA ASP A 90 -3.06 10.72 5.21
C ASP A 90 -3.81 9.73 6.12
N GLU A 91 -3.35 8.48 6.18
CA GLU A 91 -3.88 7.38 7.02
C GLU A 91 -3.12 7.21 8.35
#